data_AF-V4BBX8-F1
#
_entry.id   AF-V4BBX8-F1
#
_cell.length_a   1.000
_cell.length_b   1.000
_cell.length_c   1.000
_cell.angle_alpha   90.00
_cell.angle_beta   90.00
_cell.angle_gamma   90.00
#
_symmetry.space_group_name_H-M   'P 1'
#
loop_
_entity.id
_entity.type
_entity.pdbx_description
1 polymer ?
#
loop_
_entity_poly.entity_id
_entity_poly.type
_entity_poly.pdbx_seq_one_letter_code
_entity_poly.pdbx_strand_id
1 'polypeptide(L)'
;MKLILMTIVAVILQQQVTGEDITGEVTCDDKMTFYVDGKEVVYFDNWRYTASVSFPASSTVIAVKCFDHGGKGGIKGLFSNGVRTDPSWRCSTSAPDGWNNWNFDDSSWQDATIQPHSWGFRPLNLYGKADWIWTDGDTNDRLIYCRYRLNPDSCEEGDERLLTDPKNCKRFRQCVHGSYVSMPCAPGTGFRESIQRCDHLKDLPNCR
;
A
#
# COMPACT_ATOMS: atom_id res chain seq x y z
N MET A 1 -9.50 57.12 -32.88
CA MET A 1 -8.95 55.79 -33.24
C MET A 1 -8.63 55.06 -31.95
N LYS A 2 -9.27 53.90 -31.73
CA LYS A 2 -9.17 53.12 -30.49
C LYS A 2 -7.78 52.50 -30.36
N LEU A 3 -7.17 52.74 -29.20
CA LEU A 3 -6.02 52.03 -28.66
C LEU A 3 -6.34 50.52 -28.55
N ILE A 4 -5.44 49.65 -29.00
CA ILE A 4 -5.41 48.24 -28.58
C ILE A 4 -4.02 48.00 -28.01
N LEU A 5 -3.94 48.05 -26.67
CA LEU A 5 -2.81 47.57 -25.89
C LEU A 5 -2.78 46.03 -26.02
N MET A 6 -1.78 45.46 -26.70
CA MET A 6 -1.51 44.03 -26.59
C MET A 6 -0.93 43.75 -25.21
N THR A 7 -1.76 43.24 -24.30
CA THR A 7 -1.33 42.67 -23.03
C THR A 7 -0.68 41.32 -23.33
N ILE A 8 0.65 41.27 -23.25
CA ILE A 8 1.38 39.99 -23.22
C ILE A 8 1.09 39.39 -21.85
N VAL A 9 0.14 38.45 -21.80
CA VAL A 9 -0.03 37.58 -20.64
C VAL A 9 1.15 36.60 -20.68
N ALA A 10 2.15 36.85 -19.84
CA ALA A 10 3.16 35.85 -19.53
C ALA A 10 2.44 34.71 -18.81
N VAL A 11 2.10 33.65 -19.54
CA VAL A 11 1.72 32.37 -18.93
C VAL A 11 3.00 31.82 -18.32
N ILE A 12 3.21 32.13 -17.03
CA ILE A 12 4.15 31.38 -16.21
C ILE A 12 3.58 29.97 -16.17
N LEU A 13 4.17 29.05 -16.95
CA LEU A 13 4.04 27.63 -16.67
C LEU A 13 4.52 27.46 -15.23
N GLN A 14 3.59 27.35 -14.28
CA GLN A 14 3.92 26.79 -12.98
C GLN A 14 4.38 25.37 -13.28
N GLN A 15 5.69 25.16 -13.35
CA GLN A 15 6.25 23.84 -13.19
C GLN A 15 5.88 23.43 -11.78
N GLN A 16 4.75 22.73 -11.64
CA GLN A 16 4.52 21.90 -10.48
C GLN A 16 5.70 20.96 -10.43
N VAL A 17 6.48 21.03 -9.36
CA VAL A 17 7.46 20.00 -9.04
C VAL A 17 6.63 18.77 -8.67
N THR A 18 6.16 18.05 -9.68
CA THR A 18 5.53 16.74 -9.48
C THR A 18 6.67 15.80 -9.15
N GLY A 19 6.69 15.25 -7.94
CA GLY A 19 7.56 14.13 -7.61
C GLY A 19 7.42 13.05 -8.69
N GLU A 20 8.53 12.46 -9.10
CA GLU A 20 8.59 11.44 -10.15
C GLU A 20 7.55 10.34 -9.89
N ASP A 21 6.87 9.86 -10.93
CA ASP A 21 5.94 8.73 -10.78
C ASP A 21 6.71 7.45 -10.42
N ILE A 22 6.16 6.65 -9.51
CA ILE A 22 6.58 5.27 -9.30
C ILE A 22 5.91 4.41 -10.37
N THR A 23 6.73 3.70 -11.14
CA THR A 23 6.28 2.69 -12.09
C THR A 23 6.46 1.29 -11.51
N GLY A 24 5.67 0.32 -11.94
CA GLY A 24 5.86 -1.06 -11.50
C GLY A 24 5.20 -2.09 -12.38
N GLU A 25 5.57 -3.33 -12.13
CA GLU A 25 5.07 -4.52 -12.81
C GLU A 25 4.50 -5.45 -11.74
N VAL A 26 3.23 -5.83 -11.85
CA VAL A 26 2.52 -6.59 -10.83
C VAL A 26 1.54 -7.58 -11.44
N THR A 27 1.35 -8.71 -10.79
CA THR A 27 0.43 -9.75 -11.23
C THR A 27 -0.10 -10.57 -10.04
N CYS A 28 -1.16 -11.33 -10.28
CA CYS A 28 -1.59 -12.36 -9.36
C CYS A 28 -2.21 -13.55 -10.09
N ASP A 29 -2.03 -14.74 -9.52
CA ASP A 29 -2.68 -15.99 -9.93
C ASP A 29 -4.01 -16.13 -9.17
N ASP A 30 -5.18 -15.92 -9.78
CA ASP A 30 -5.48 -15.79 -11.23
C ASP A 30 -5.91 -14.39 -11.69
N LYS A 31 -6.70 -13.68 -10.87
CA LYS A 31 -7.33 -12.40 -11.23
C LYS A 31 -7.02 -11.33 -10.21
N MET A 32 -6.43 -10.24 -10.68
CA MET A 32 -5.91 -9.15 -9.87
C MET A 32 -6.72 -7.87 -10.08
N THR A 33 -6.92 -7.13 -9.01
CA THR A 33 -7.24 -5.71 -9.04
C THR A 33 -6.23 -4.97 -8.18
N PHE A 34 -5.56 -3.97 -8.76
CA PHE A 34 -4.54 -3.16 -8.11
C PHE A 34 -5.09 -1.77 -7.81
N TYR A 35 -4.79 -1.28 -6.61
CA TYR A 35 -5.27 -0.01 -6.08
C TYR A 35 -4.10 0.84 -5.59
N VAL A 36 -4.27 2.15 -5.69
CA VAL A 36 -3.40 3.15 -5.07
C VAL A 36 -4.28 4.11 -4.29
N ASP A 37 -4.00 4.28 -3.00
CA ASP A 37 -4.73 5.19 -2.10
C ASP A 37 -6.26 5.07 -2.21
N GLY A 38 -6.78 3.85 -2.31
CA GLY A 38 -8.21 3.55 -2.40
C GLY A 38 -8.79 3.54 -3.82
N LYS A 39 -8.06 4.06 -4.81
CA LYS A 39 -8.52 4.11 -6.20
C LYS A 39 -8.03 2.90 -6.99
N GLU A 40 -8.94 2.27 -7.73
CA GLU A 40 -8.58 1.22 -8.68
C GLU A 40 -7.76 1.81 -9.83
N VAL A 41 -6.59 1.21 -10.07
CA VAL A 41 -5.66 1.62 -11.14
C VAL A 41 -5.71 0.64 -12.29
N VAL A 42 -5.72 -0.66 -12.02
CA VAL A 42 -5.76 -1.68 -13.07
C VAL A 42 -6.43 -2.98 -12.58
N TYR A 43 -7.17 -3.61 -13.49
CA TYR A 43 -7.60 -5.00 -13.40
C TYR A 43 -6.81 -5.84 -14.39
N PHE A 44 -6.39 -7.04 -14.00
CA PHE A 44 -5.60 -7.94 -14.84
C PHE A 44 -5.91 -9.40 -14.52
N ASP A 45 -6.09 -10.24 -15.55
CA ASP A 45 -6.57 -11.63 -15.40
C ASP A 45 -5.66 -12.67 -16.06
N ASN A 46 -4.38 -12.35 -16.21
CA ASN A 46 -3.40 -13.24 -16.81
C ASN A 46 -2.08 -13.26 -16.03
N TRP A 47 -2.05 -14.11 -15.00
CA TRP A 47 -0.91 -14.29 -14.10
C TRP A 47 0.42 -14.66 -14.78
N ARG A 48 0.36 -15.16 -16.01
CA ARG A 48 1.56 -15.52 -16.79
C ARG A 48 2.38 -14.32 -17.22
N TYR A 49 1.75 -13.13 -17.21
CA TYR A 49 2.34 -11.83 -17.52
C TYR A 49 2.09 -10.88 -16.35
N THR A 50 2.43 -9.62 -16.55
CA THR A 50 2.27 -8.53 -15.59
C THR A 50 1.44 -7.41 -16.18
N ALA A 51 0.69 -6.74 -15.31
CA ALA A 51 0.21 -5.40 -15.59
C ALA A 51 1.31 -4.39 -15.25
N SER A 52 1.46 -3.37 -16.09
CA SER A 52 2.28 -2.20 -15.78
C SER A 52 1.42 -1.15 -15.09
N VAL A 53 1.94 -0.51 -14.04
CA VAL A 53 1.28 0.56 -13.28
C VAL A 53 2.18 1.78 -13.17
N SER A 54 1.58 2.97 -13.06
CA SER A 54 2.25 4.24 -12.78
C SER A 54 1.42 5.03 -11.79
N PHE A 55 2.03 5.58 -10.74
CA PHE A 55 1.34 6.38 -9.73
C PHE A 55 2.28 7.39 -9.07
N PRO A 56 1.77 8.49 -8.49
CA PRO A 56 2.62 9.53 -7.90
C PRO A 56 3.51 8.99 -6.77
N ALA A 57 4.78 9.41 -6.68
CA ALA A 57 5.65 9.03 -5.55
C ALA A 57 5.15 9.51 -4.17
N SER A 58 4.24 10.50 -4.13
CA SER A 58 3.56 10.94 -2.92
C SER A 58 2.43 10.00 -2.45
N SER A 59 2.15 8.93 -3.20
CA SER A 59 1.13 7.94 -2.81
C SER A 59 1.50 7.27 -1.50
N THR A 60 0.50 6.87 -0.71
CA THR A 60 0.72 6.34 0.64
C THR A 60 0.67 4.81 0.68
N VAL A 61 -0.33 4.21 0.04
CA VAL A 61 -0.55 2.77 0.04
C VAL A 61 -0.78 2.23 -1.37
N ILE A 62 -0.19 1.07 -1.64
CA ILE A 62 -0.59 0.21 -2.75
C ILE A 62 -1.30 -1.02 -2.19
N ALA A 63 -2.30 -1.50 -2.92
CA ALA A 63 -3.11 -2.62 -2.48
C ALA A 63 -3.49 -3.53 -3.64
N VAL A 64 -3.61 -4.82 -3.36
CA VAL A 64 -3.90 -5.87 -4.33
C VAL A 64 -5.03 -6.73 -3.82
N LYS A 65 -6.11 -6.82 -4.59
CA LYS A 65 -7.12 -7.87 -4.46
C LYS A 65 -6.78 -8.96 -5.46
N CYS A 66 -6.63 -10.19 -4.99
CA CYS A 66 -6.34 -11.34 -5.84
C CYS A 66 -7.40 -12.43 -5.63
N PHE A 67 -7.95 -12.94 -6.74
CA PHE A 67 -8.88 -14.06 -6.75
C PHE A 67 -8.28 -15.24 -7.53
N ASP A 68 -8.03 -16.34 -6.84
CA ASP A 68 -7.57 -17.63 -7.37
C ASP A 68 -8.76 -18.54 -7.72
N HIS A 69 -8.83 -19.03 -8.97
CA HIS A 69 -9.85 -19.99 -9.41
C HIS A 69 -9.51 -21.42 -9.02
N GLY A 70 -8.26 -21.73 -8.67
CA GLY A 70 -7.88 -23.09 -8.31
C GLY A 70 -6.40 -23.34 -8.20
N GLY A 71 -6.02 -23.99 -7.10
CA GLY A 71 -4.69 -24.54 -6.93
C GLY A 71 -3.84 -23.59 -6.11
N LYS A 72 -2.77 -23.07 -6.70
CA LYS A 72 -1.81 -22.18 -6.01
C LYS A 72 -2.15 -20.73 -6.34
N GLY A 73 -2.40 -19.94 -5.31
CA GLY A 73 -2.55 -18.49 -5.42
C GLY A 73 -1.23 -17.78 -5.15
N GLY A 74 -1.09 -16.58 -5.70
CA GLY A 74 0.07 -15.76 -5.39
C GLY A 74 -0.02 -14.37 -5.99
N ILE A 75 0.57 -13.39 -5.30
CA ILE A 75 0.77 -12.03 -5.80
C ILE A 75 2.27 -11.83 -6.00
N LYS A 76 2.67 -11.20 -7.11
CA LYS A 76 4.07 -10.88 -7.38
C LYS A 76 4.20 -9.49 -7.97
N GLY A 77 5.12 -8.68 -7.46
CA GLY A 77 5.32 -7.33 -7.97
C GLY A 77 6.68 -6.74 -7.64
N LEU A 78 7.12 -5.81 -8.49
CA LEU A 78 8.34 -5.02 -8.34
C LEU A 78 8.09 -3.59 -8.87
N PHE A 79 8.53 -2.60 -8.10
CA PHE A 79 8.30 -1.18 -8.38
C PHE A 79 9.63 -0.42 -8.46
N SER A 80 9.64 0.71 -9.18
CA SER A 80 10.85 1.49 -9.49
C SER A 80 11.53 2.10 -8.27
N ASN A 81 10.80 2.29 -7.17
CA ASN A 81 11.34 2.73 -5.88
C ASN A 81 11.94 1.59 -5.04
N GLY A 82 12.04 0.37 -5.58
CA GLY A 82 12.63 -0.80 -4.92
C GLY A 82 11.66 -1.61 -4.06
N VAL A 83 10.41 -1.15 -3.90
CA VAL A 83 9.35 -1.97 -3.28
C VAL A 83 9.15 -3.23 -4.12
N ARG A 84 9.00 -4.35 -3.45
CA ARG A 84 8.73 -5.66 -4.06
C ARG A 84 7.83 -6.47 -3.15
N THR A 85 7.18 -7.47 -3.70
CA THR A 85 6.43 -8.45 -2.90
C THR A 85 7.40 -9.31 -2.10
N ASP A 86 7.25 -9.25 -0.77
CA ASP A 86 8.00 -10.01 0.23
C ASP A 86 7.16 -10.09 1.54
N PRO A 87 7.64 -10.75 2.61
CA PRO A 87 6.88 -10.91 3.85
C PRO A 87 6.48 -9.62 4.59
N SER A 88 7.00 -8.45 4.22
CA SER A 88 6.64 -7.19 4.87
C SER A 88 5.26 -6.64 4.46
N TRP A 89 4.62 -7.25 3.46
CA TRP A 89 3.24 -6.95 3.06
C TRP A 89 2.24 -7.45 4.09
N ARG A 90 1.13 -6.73 4.28
CA ARG A 90 0.03 -7.16 5.14
C ARG A 90 -1.08 -7.79 4.31
N CYS A 91 -1.54 -8.98 4.67
CA CYS A 91 -2.54 -9.72 3.90
C CYS A 91 -3.69 -10.27 4.76
N SER A 92 -4.87 -10.42 4.16
CA SER A 92 -6.06 -10.98 4.79
C SER A 92 -6.94 -11.69 3.76
N THR A 93 -7.70 -12.69 4.20
CA THR A 93 -8.75 -13.39 3.44
C THR A 93 -10.09 -12.67 3.45
N SER A 94 -10.22 -11.61 4.25
CA SER A 94 -11.42 -10.79 4.36
C SER A 94 -11.06 -9.32 4.50
N ALA A 95 -11.85 -8.45 3.88
CA ALA A 95 -11.60 -7.03 3.88
C ALA A 95 -12.92 -6.26 3.85
N PRO A 96 -13.13 -5.30 4.78
CA PRO A 96 -14.31 -4.44 4.76
C PRO A 96 -14.20 -3.35 3.69
N ASP A 97 -15.28 -2.60 3.46
CA ASP A 97 -15.23 -1.43 2.56
C ASP A 97 -14.16 -0.43 3.01
N GLY A 98 -13.45 0.14 2.03
CA GLY A 98 -12.35 1.07 2.28
C GLY A 98 -11.05 0.41 2.76
N TRP A 99 -10.95 -0.92 2.77
CA TRP A 99 -9.73 -1.65 3.12
C TRP A 99 -8.52 -1.28 2.28
N ASN A 100 -8.69 -0.67 1.11
CA ASN A 100 -7.63 -0.26 0.17
C ASN A 100 -7.27 1.23 0.32
N ASN A 101 -7.95 1.98 1.19
CA ASN A 101 -7.66 3.38 1.48
C ASN A 101 -6.39 3.52 2.33
N TRP A 102 -5.72 4.67 2.23
CA TRP A 102 -4.48 4.96 2.96
C TRP A 102 -4.65 4.91 4.49
N ASN A 103 -5.84 5.20 5.02
CA ASN A 103 -6.14 5.29 6.46
C ASN A 103 -6.65 3.99 7.09
N PHE A 104 -6.72 2.90 6.32
CA PHE A 104 -7.19 1.63 6.85
C PHE A 104 -6.16 0.99 7.79
N ASP A 105 -6.63 0.58 8.96
CA ASP A 105 -5.86 -0.11 10.00
C ASP A 105 -5.74 -1.61 9.68
N ASP A 106 -4.60 -1.99 9.08
CA ASP A 106 -4.23 -3.36 8.76
C ASP A 106 -3.41 -4.04 9.86
N SER A 107 -3.36 -3.49 11.09
CA SER A 107 -2.58 -4.07 12.20
C SER A 107 -3.05 -5.47 12.62
N SER A 108 -4.31 -5.82 12.32
CA SER A 108 -4.90 -7.13 12.56
C SER A 108 -4.63 -8.15 11.44
N TRP A 109 -4.07 -7.71 10.31
CA TRP A 109 -3.76 -8.57 9.18
C TRP A 109 -2.46 -9.31 9.44
N GLN A 110 -2.33 -10.49 8.86
CA GLN A 110 -1.10 -11.26 8.94
C GLN A 110 -0.04 -10.66 8.01
N ASP A 111 1.23 -10.94 8.33
CA ASP A 111 2.31 -10.73 7.36
C ASP A 111 2.13 -11.72 6.20
N ALA A 112 2.55 -11.30 5.00
CA ALA A 112 2.48 -12.15 3.84
C ALA A 112 3.46 -13.33 3.97
N THR A 113 3.06 -14.48 3.47
CA THR A 113 3.91 -15.67 3.40
C THR A 113 4.52 -15.80 2.01
N ILE A 114 5.80 -16.20 1.93
CA ILE A 114 6.38 -16.60 0.64
C ILE A 114 5.79 -17.96 0.27
N GLN A 115 5.21 -18.02 -0.91
CA GLN A 115 4.59 -19.22 -1.44
C GLN A 115 5.65 -20.29 -1.76
N PRO A 116 5.49 -21.54 -1.28
CA PRO A 116 6.47 -22.61 -1.50
C PRO A 116 6.38 -23.24 -2.89
N HIS A 117 5.36 -22.85 -3.69
CA HIS A 117 5.11 -23.42 -5.00
C HIS A 117 5.94 -22.75 -6.10
N SER A 118 6.13 -23.46 -7.20
CA SER A 118 6.85 -22.93 -8.36
C SER A 118 5.88 -22.55 -9.48
N TRP A 119 5.92 -21.30 -9.93
CA TRP A 119 5.29 -20.82 -11.18
C TRP A 119 6.25 -20.91 -12.38
N GLY A 120 7.39 -21.60 -12.22
CA GLY A 120 8.46 -21.63 -13.21
C GLY A 120 9.04 -20.23 -13.45
N PHE A 121 9.33 -19.91 -14.71
CA PHE A 121 9.88 -18.61 -15.10
C PHE A 121 8.83 -17.49 -15.19
N ARG A 122 7.63 -17.68 -14.63
CA ARG A 122 6.51 -16.74 -14.84
C ARG A 122 6.32 -15.80 -13.64
N PRO A 123 6.01 -14.52 -13.91
CA PRO A 123 6.19 -13.83 -15.20
C PRO A 123 7.69 -13.53 -15.42
N LEU A 124 8.15 -13.59 -16.68
CA LEU A 124 9.59 -13.60 -17.03
C LEU A 124 10.33 -12.34 -16.59
N ASN A 125 9.69 -11.20 -16.71
CA ASN A 125 10.19 -9.89 -16.30
C ASN A 125 10.42 -9.76 -14.78
N LEU A 126 9.73 -10.55 -13.96
CA LEU A 126 9.89 -10.60 -12.50
C LEU A 126 10.64 -11.85 -11.99
N TYR A 127 11.12 -12.71 -12.89
CA TYR A 127 11.83 -13.92 -12.50
C TYR A 127 13.11 -13.60 -11.71
N GLY A 128 13.20 -14.13 -10.48
CA GLY A 128 14.33 -13.91 -9.58
C GLY A 128 14.42 -12.49 -8.99
N LYS A 129 13.40 -11.63 -9.15
CA LYS A 129 13.44 -10.23 -8.68
C LYS A 129 12.45 -9.90 -7.55
N ALA A 130 11.44 -10.73 -7.37
CA ALA A 130 10.42 -10.59 -6.32
C ALA A 130 9.90 -11.97 -5.94
N ASP A 131 9.29 -12.08 -4.76
CA ASP A 131 8.71 -13.33 -4.27
C ASP A 131 7.22 -13.43 -4.59
N TRP A 132 6.73 -14.64 -4.81
CA TRP A 132 5.28 -14.88 -4.82
C TRP A 132 4.79 -14.88 -3.38
N ILE A 133 3.91 -13.96 -3.03
CA ILE A 133 3.38 -13.81 -1.67
C ILE A 133 1.90 -14.16 -1.60
N TRP A 134 1.45 -14.61 -0.44
CA TRP A 134 0.05 -14.95 -0.15
C TRP A 134 -0.24 -14.85 1.36
N THR A 135 -1.33 -15.44 1.81
CA THR A 135 -1.61 -15.76 3.22
C THR A 135 -1.05 -17.13 3.61
N ASP A 136 -0.98 -17.38 4.92
CA ASP A 136 -0.59 -18.67 5.52
C ASP A 136 -1.54 -19.84 5.20
N GLY A 137 -2.78 -19.57 4.79
CA GLY A 137 -3.74 -20.59 4.36
C GLY A 137 -3.41 -21.25 3.03
N ASP A 138 -2.46 -20.70 2.25
CA ASP A 138 -1.96 -21.26 1.00
C ASP A 138 -3.11 -21.61 0.02
N THR A 139 -3.13 -22.82 -0.53
CA THR A 139 -4.14 -23.31 -1.49
C THR A 139 -5.57 -23.37 -0.96
N ASN A 140 -5.77 -23.19 0.36
CA ASN A 140 -7.11 -23.11 0.97
C ASN A 140 -7.76 -21.73 0.76
N ASP A 141 -6.96 -20.70 0.53
CA ASP A 141 -7.44 -19.33 0.43
C ASP A 141 -7.58 -18.90 -1.04
N ARG A 142 -8.75 -18.39 -1.40
CA ARG A 142 -9.09 -18.04 -2.79
C ARG A 142 -9.18 -16.55 -3.06
N LEU A 143 -9.53 -15.76 -2.06
CA LEU A 143 -9.72 -14.32 -2.21
C LEU A 143 -8.88 -13.59 -1.18
N ILE A 144 -7.80 -12.98 -1.65
CA ILE A 144 -6.81 -12.33 -0.80
C ILE A 144 -6.76 -10.85 -1.07
N TYR A 145 -6.56 -10.10 0.00
CA TYR A 145 -6.36 -8.67 0.02
C TYR A 145 -4.99 -8.42 0.65
N CYS A 146 -4.08 -7.80 -0.07
CA CYS A 146 -2.76 -7.43 0.45
C CYS A 146 -2.51 -5.93 0.29
N ARG A 147 -1.79 -5.34 1.24
CA ARG A 147 -1.46 -3.91 1.30
C ARG A 147 0.03 -3.72 1.59
N TYR A 148 0.58 -2.63 1.07
CA TYR A 148 1.92 -2.16 1.38
C TYR A 148 1.94 -0.64 1.51
N ARG A 149 2.53 -0.14 2.61
CA ARG A 149 2.73 1.29 2.84
C ARG A 149 4.05 1.71 2.20
N LEU A 150 3.99 2.58 1.20
CA LEU A 150 5.14 2.97 0.36
C LEU A 150 6.21 3.74 1.15
N ASN A 151 5.75 4.60 2.05
CA ASN A 151 6.54 5.56 2.79
C ASN A 151 6.22 5.42 4.29
N PRO A 152 6.60 4.32 4.95
CA PRO A 152 6.15 4.07 6.32
C PRO A 152 6.74 5.06 7.32
N ASP A 153 7.85 5.72 7.01
CA ASP A 153 8.58 6.59 7.94
C ASP A 153 8.60 8.08 7.54
N SER A 154 8.24 8.42 6.30
CA SER A 154 8.21 9.82 5.81
C SER A 154 6.78 10.33 5.67
N CYS A 155 6.63 11.65 5.80
CA CYS A 155 5.37 12.36 5.70
C CYS A 155 5.59 13.75 5.09
N GLU A 156 4.52 14.38 4.59
CA GLU A 156 4.57 15.77 4.16
C GLU A 156 4.41 16.70 5.38
N GLU A 157 5.12 17.84 5.42
CA GLU A 157 4.94 18.79 6.52
C GLU A 157 3.51 19.31 6.59
N GLY A 158 2.95 19.38 7.80
CA GLY A 158 1.54 19.72 8.02
C GLY A 158 0.60 18.51 7.94
N ASP A 159 1.14 17.32 7.73
CA ASP A 159 0.36 16.08 7.82
C ASP A 159 -0.10 15.80 9.26
N GLU A 160 -1.40 15.98 9.51
CA GLU A 160 -2.04 15.74 10.81
C GLU A 160 -2.38 14.24 11.03
N ARG A 161 -2.08 13.36 10.07
CA ARG A 161 -2.36 11.92 10.16
C ARG A 161 -1.54 11.28 11.29
N LEU A 162 -2.21 10.46 12.09
CA LEU A 162 -1.59 9.61 13.11
C LEU A 162 -1.55 8.16 12.62
N LEU A 163 -0.37 7.55 12.65
CA LEU A 163 -0.15 6.18 12.23
C LEU A 163 0.11 5.25 13.42
N THR A 164 -0.18 3.96 13.25
CA THR A 164 0.28 2.94 14.19
C THR A 164 1.81 2.93 14.28
N ASP A 165 2.32 2.69 15.49
CA ASP A 165 3.73 2.37 15.68
C ASP A 165 3.93 0.85 15.50
N PRO A 166 4.75 0.41 14.53
CA PRO A 166 4.90 -1.01 14.20
C PRO A 166 5.55 -1.84 15.32
N LYS A 167 6.24 -1.20 16.27
CA LYS A 167 6.96 -1.88 17.36
C LYS A 167 6.20 -1.82 18.68
N ASN A 168 5.29 -0.87 18.84
CA ASN A 168 4.60 -0.67 20.10
C ASN A 168 3.21 -0.06 19.89
N CYS A 169 2.18 -0.89 19.94
CA CYS A 169 0.77 -0.47 19.86
C CYS A 169 0.34 0.54 20.94
N LYS A 170 1.12 0.74 22.02
CA LYS A 170 0.93 1.78 23.06
C LYS A 170 1.52 3.13 22.65
N ARG A 171 1.93 3.26 21.38
CA ARG A 171 2.48 4.45 20.76
C ARG A 171 1.80 4.67 19.40
N PHE A 172 1.82 5.91 18.96
CA PHE A 172 1.41 6.32 17.62
C PHE A 172 2.56 7.09 16.97
N ARG A 173 2.52 7.28 15.67
CA ARG A 173 3.49 8.11 14.96
C ARG A 173 2.78 9.33 14.40
N GLN A 174 3.38 10.50 14.55
CA GLN A 174 2.87 11.76 14.01
C GLN A 174 3.95 12.43 13.17
N CYS A 175 3.55 13.23 12.18
CA CYS A 175 4.51 13.92 11.34
C CYS A 175 5.22 15.04 12.11
N VAL A 176 6.56 15.01 12.11
CA VAL A 176 7.41 16.06 12.67
C VAL A 176 8.56 16.29 11.69
N HIS A 177 8.60 17.49 11.11
CA HIS A 177 9.64 17.89 10.13
C HIS A 177 9.85 16.87 8.99
N GLY A 178 8.74 16.41 8.40
CA GLY A 178 8.73 15.48 7.27
C GLY A 178 9.02 14.02 7.63
N SER A 179 9.12 13.67 8.91
CA SER A 179 9.32 12.30 9.39
C SER A 179 8.28 11.90 10.43
N TYR A 180 7.80 10.65 10.37
CA TYR A 180 6.90 10.10 11.37
C TYR A 180 7.67 9.78 12.66
N VAL A 181 7.38 10.54 13.72
CA VAL A 181 8.00 10.38 15.04
C VAL A 181 7.06 9.66 15.98
N SER A 182 7.58 8.65 16.67
CA SER A 182 6.84 7.83 17.64
C SER A 182 6.56 8.58 18.94
N MET A 183 5.29 8.73 19.28
CA MET A 183 4.75 9.41 20.46
C MET A 183 4.00 8.43 21.38
N PRO A 184 4.13 8.56 22.70
CA PRO A 184 3.43 7.69 23.64
C PRO A 184 1.93 8.00 23.71
N CYS A 185 1.11 6.96 23.77
CA CYS A 185 -0.24 7.09 24.31
C CYS A 185 -0.20 7.24 25.84
N ALA A 186 -1.30 7.76 26.43
CA ALA A 186 -1.42 7.84 27.89
C ALA A 186 -1.40 6.43 28.53
N PRO A 187 -0.96 6.29 29.81
CA PRO A 187 -0.96 5.01 30.49
C PRO A 187 -2.33 4.30 30.44
N GLY A 188 -2.34 3.01 30.12
CA GLY A 188 -3.58 2.21 30.00
C GLY A 188 -4.31 2.35 28.66
N THR A 189 -3.73 3.06 27.68
CA THR A 189 -4.28 3.23 26.33
C THR A 189 -3.30 2.75 25.25
N GLY A 190 -3.82 2.44 24.07
CA GLY A 190 -3.05 2.15 22.86
C GLY A 190 -3.63 2.86 21.65
N PHE A 191 -2.85 3.06 20.61
CA PHE A 191 -3.30 3.80 19.44
C PHE A 191 -4.21 2.96 18.55
N ARG A 192 -5.34 3.53 18.15
CA ARG A 192 -6.24 2.94 17.17
C ARG A 192 -6.34 3.88 15.96
N GLU A 193 -5.79 3.45 14.83
CA GLU A 193 -5.71 4.27 13.61
C GLU A 193 -7.09 4.56 13.03
N SER A 194 -8.04 3.63 13.13
CA SER A 194 -9.41 3.80 12.62
C SER A 194 -10.19 4.95 13.26
N ILE A 195 -9.80 5.40 14.46
CA ILE A 195 -10.42 6.54 15.15
C ILE A 195 -9.44 7.71 15.34
N GLN A 196 -8.22 7.60 14.78
CA GLN A 196 -7.14 8.60 14.86
C GLN A 196 -6.88 9.11 16.29
N ARG A 197 -6.95 8.22 17.29
CA ARG A 197 -6.65 8.55 18.70
C ARG A 197 -6.28 7.31 19.53
N CYS A 198 -5.72 7.55 20.71
CA CYS A 198 -5.50 6.49 21.70
C CYS A 198 -6.85 6.03 22.32
N ASP A 199 -7.06 4.73 22.39
CA ASP A 199 -8.22 4.06 22.97
C ASP A 199 -7.80 3.15 24.14
N HIS A 200 -8.75 2.73 24.98
CA HIS A 200 -8.44 1.84 26.09
C HIS A 200 -7.93 0.47 25.61
N LEU A 201 -6.90 -0.07 26.26
CA LEU A 201 -6.28 -1.35 25.86
C LEU A 201 -7.26 -2.53 25.83
N LYS A 202 -8.30 -2.51 26.68
CA LYS A 202 -9.36 -3.54 26.67
C LYS A 202 -10.11 -3.63 25.34
N ASP A 203 -10.14 -2.54 24.59
CA ASP A 203 -10.82 -2.44 23.29
C ASP A 203 -9.83 -2.74 22.14
N LEU A 204 -8.54 -2.94 22.40
CA LEU A 204 -7.50 -3.24 21.42
C LEU A 204 -7.04 -4.72 21.56
N PRO A 205 -7.72 -5.69 20.92
CA PRO A 205 -7.46 -7.12 21.14
C PRO A 205 -6.02 -7.56 20.77
N ASN A 206 -5.39 -6.82 19.86
CA ASN A 206 -4.05 -7.09 19.34
C ASN A 206 -2.95 -6.27 20.03
N CYS A 207 -3.27 -5.51 21.08
CA CYS A 207 -2.32 -4.70 21.82
C CYS A 207 -2.16 -5.22 23.26
N ARG A 208 -1.14 -6.04 23.49
CA ARG A 208 -0.86 -6.68 24.79
C ARG A 208 0.48 -6.19 25.36
#